data_AF-A0A3M1HNW4-F1
#
_entry.id   AF-A0A3M1HNW4-F1
#
_cell.length_a   1.000
_cell.length_b   1.000
_cell.length_c   1.000
_cell.angle_alpha   90.00
_cell.angle_beta   90.00
_cell.angle_gamma   90.00
#
_symmetry.space_group_name_H-M   'P 1'
#
loop_
_entity.id
_entity.type
_entity.pdbx_description
1 polymer ?
#
loop_
_entity_poly.entity_id
_entity_poly.type
_entity_poly.pdbx_seq_one_letter_code
_entity_poly.pdbx_strand_id
1 'polypeptide(L)'
;ATSKVTEKKVTQIPNDLQEIMEKARKVFQEGMEYYKQIYIHRNPQKRQAYIHKALEGFRKAYALYDQVAQKEPDLAGLEETMNRLSTLIYDCQKMLNF
;
A
#
# COMPACT_ATOMS: atom_id res chain seq x y z
N ALA A 1 35.90 19.70 -21.99
CA ALA A 1 34.65 19.79 -21.21
C ALA A 1 34.54 18.52 -20.37
N THR A 2 34.80 18.59 -19.07
CA THR A 2 34.70 17.44 -18.16
C THR A 2 33.28 17.38 -17.61
N SER A 3 32.50 16.42 -18.09
CA SER A 3 31.17 16.12 -17.57
C SER A 3 31.30 15.61 -16.13
N LYS A 4 30.92 16.45 -15.15
CA LYS A 4 30.72 16.02 -13.77
C LYS A 4 29.53 15.07 -13.76
N VAL A 5 29.80 13.78 -13.68
CA VAL A 5 28.82 12.78 -13.26
C VAL A 5 28.47 13.12 -11.83
N THR A 6 27.33 13.79 -11.63
CA THR A 6 26.74 13.95 -10.31
C THR A 6 26.36 12.56 -9.82
N GLU A 7 27.22 11.97 -8.99
CA GLU A 7 26.89 10.81 -8.16
C GLU A 7 25.54 11.11 -7.50
N LYS A 8 24.51 10.35 -7.87
CA LYS A 8 23.26 10.32 -7.12
C LYS A 8 23.64 9.85 -5.72
N LYS A 9 23.79 10.81 -4.80
CA LYS A 9 23.95 10.57 -3.37
C LYS A 9 22.87 9.55 -3.01
N VAL A 10 23.28 8.34 -2.61
CA VAL A 10 22.36 7.34 -2.06
C VAL A 10 21.75 8.01 -0.83
N THR A 11 20.57 8.58 -1.00
CA THR A 11 19.95 9.41 0.02
C THR A 11 19.33 8.40 0.95
N GLN A 12 19.96 8.17 2.11
CA GLN A 12 19.39 7.31 3.13
C GLN A 12 18.01 7.84 3.47
N ILE A 13 16.99 6.99 3.32
CA ILE A 13 15.63 7.34 3.70
C ILE A 13 15.66 7.69 5.19
N PRO A 14 15.16 8.87 5.58
CA PRO A 14 15.01 9.26 6.98
C PRO A 14 14.41 8.12 7.84
N ASN A 15 14.91 7.92 9.05
CA ASN A 15 14.46 6.82 9.92
C ASN A 15 12.95 6.86 10.19
N ASP A 16 12.37 8.05 10.32
CA ASP A 16 10.92 8.23 10.48
C ASP A 16 10.13 7.74 9.26
N LEU A 17 10.65 7.97 8.06
CA LEU A 17 10.06 7.45 6.82
C LEU A 17 10.20 5.93 6.72
N GLN A 18 11.33 5.36 7.16
CA GLN A 18 11.50 3.90 7.22
C GLN A 18 10.47 3.27 8.16
N GLU A 19 10.22 3.85 9.34
CA GLU A 19 9.20 3.37 10.28
C GLU A 19 7.79 3.46 9.70
N ILE A 20 7.45 4.54 8.99
CA ILE A 20 6.15 4.70 8.32
C ILE A 20 5.99 3.63 7.24
N MET A 21 7.04 3.41 6.42
CA MET A 21 7.02 2.37 5.39
C MET A 21 6.90 0.97 5.99
N GLU A 22 7.55 0.68 7.11
CA GLU A 22 7.42 -0.61 7.79
C GLU A 22 5.99 -0.82 8.30
N LYS A 23 5.40 0.21 8.92
CA LYS A 23 3.98 0.19 9.32
C LYS A 23 3.06 -0.03 8.12
N ALA A 24 3.33 0.65 7.00
CA ALA A 24 2.55 0.51 5.77
C ALA A 24 2.60 -0.93 5.25
N ARG A 25 3.79 -1.56 5.24
CA ARG A 25 3.96 -2.96 4.84
C ARG A 25 3.21 -3.93 5.75
N LYS A 26 3.28 -3.74 7.07
CA LYS A 26 2.55 -4.59 8.03
C LYS A 26 1.05 -4.56 7.79
N VAL A 27 0.48 -3.36 7.69
CA VAL A 27 -0.97 -3.21 7.49
C VAL A 27 -1.40 -3.65 6.08
N PHE A 28 -0.55 -3.46 5.06
CA PHE A 28 -0.77 -4.05 3.74
C PHE A 28 -0.82 -5.58 3.79
N GLN A 29 0.12 -6.21 4.49
CA GLN A 29 0.18 -7.65 4.65
C GLN A 29 -1.07 -8.19 5.37
N GLU A 30 -1.52 -7.52 6.44
CA GLU A 30 -2.79 -7.85 7.11
C GLU A 30 -3.99 -7.74 6.16
N GLY A 31 -4.06 -6.66 5.37
CA GLY A 31 -5.08 -6.48 4.34
C GLY A 31 -5.08 -7.63 3.32
N MET A 32 -3.90 -8.05 2.87
CA MET A 32 -3.73 -9.17 1.95
C MET A 32 -4.16 -10.50 2.56
N GLU A 33 -3.91 -10.74 3.86
CA GLU A 33 -4.39 -11.95 4.53
C GLU A 33 -5.91 -12.02 4.52
N TYR A 34 -6.61 -10.91 4.79
CA TYR A 34 -8.06 -10.86 4.66
C TYR A 34 -8.54 -10.98 3.22
N TYR A 35 -7.84 -10.36 2.28
CA TYR A 35 -8.18 -10.40 0.86
C TYR A 35 -8.18 -11.83 0.31
N LYS A 36 -7.19 -12.64 0.70
CA LYS A 36 -7.14 -14.08 0.37
C LYS A 36 -8.40 -14.82 0.85
N GLN A 37 -8.90 -14.50 2.04
CA GLN A 37 -10.07 -15.16 2.62
C GLN A 37 -11.36 -14.94 1.81
N ILE A 38 -11.45 -13.85 1.04
CA ILE A 38 -12.61 -13.53 0.19
C ILE A 38 -12.87 -14.64 -0.85
N TYR A 39 -11.81 -15.26 -1.36
CA TYR A 39 -11.86 -16.30 -2.40
C TYR A 39 -11.91 -17.72 -1.81
N ILE A 40 -11.55 -17.89 -0.54
CA ILE A 40 -11.58 -19.18 0.15
C ILE A 40 -13.00 -19.50 0.64
N HIS A 41 -13.70 -18.50 1.17
CA HIS A 41 -15.01 -18.72 1.78
C HIS A 41 -16.15 -18.58 0.77
N ARG A 42 -17.13 -19.48 0.84
CA ARG A 42 -18.37 -19.43 0.04
C ARG A 42 -19.53 -18.72 0.73
N ASN A 43 -19.48 -18.56 2.05
CA ASN A 43 -20.54 -17.90 2.82
C ASN A 43 -20.52 -16.38 2.54
N PRO A 44 -21.61 -15.78 2.02
CA PRO A 44 -21.62 -14.38 1.62
C PRO A 44 -21.33 -13.39 2.76
N GLN A 45 -21.90 -13.61 3.95
CA GLN A 45 -21.68 -12.74 5.12
C GLN A 45 -20.23 -12.78 5.58
N LYS A 46 -19.61 -13.96 5.61
CA LYS A 46 -18.18 -14.10 5.92
C LYS A 46 -17.32 -13.41 4.87
N ARG A 47 -17.61 -13.61 3.58
CA ARG A 47 -16.89 -12.92 2.49
C ARG A 47 -16.99 -11.40 2.64
N GLN A 48 -18.17 -10.87 2.91
CA GLN A 48 -18.38 -9.43 3.15
C GLN A 48 -17.53 -8.92 4.32
N ALA A 49 -17.50 -9.64 5.44
CA ALA A 49 -16.65 -9.27 6.57
C ALA A 49 -15.15 -9.25 6.19
N TYR A 50 -14.69 -10.22 5.38
CA TYR A 50 -13.31 -10.22 4.87
C TYR A 50 -13.03 -9.08 3.88
N ILE A 51 -13.98 -8.75 3.00
CA ILE A 51 -13.86 -7.61 2.09
C ILE A 51 -13.69 -6.31 2.88
N HIS A 52 -14.50 -6.08 3.93
CA HIS A 52 -14.37 -4.90 4.77
C HIS A 52 -13.00 -4.81 5.47
N LYS A 53 -12.52 -5.92 6.05
CA LYS A 53 -11.21 -5.94 6.71
C LYS A 53 -10.04 -5.73 5.74
N ALA A 54 -10.11 -6.34 4.55
CA ALA A 54 -9.12 -6.11 3.49
C ALA A 54 -9.09 -4.64 3.06
N LEU A 55 -10.26 -4.06 2.81
CA LEU A 55 -10.41 -2.65 2.43
C LEU A 55 -9.85 -1.70 3.49
N GLU A 56 -10.11 -1.97 4.76
CA GLU A 56 -9.55 -1.19 5.88
C GLU A 56 -8.02 -1.25 5.88
N GLY A 57 -7.43 -2.45 5.74
CA GLY A 57 -5.98 -2.63 5.65
C GLY A 57 -5.36 -1.87 4.48
N PHE A 58 -5.94 -1.98 3.28
CA PHE A 58 -5.42 -1.29 2.11
C PHE A 58 -5.51 0.23 2.22
N ARG A 59 -6.61 0.77 2.77
CA ARG A 59 -6.76 2.22 3.00
C ARG A 59 -5.74 2.75 4.00
N LYS A 60 -5.51 2.02 5.09
CA LYS A 60 -4.48 2.38 6.08
C LYS A 60 -3.09 2.36 5.48
N ALA A 61 -2.75 1.31 4.72
CA ALA A 61 -1.47 1.24 4.01
C ALA A 61 -1.29 2.39 3.02
N TYR A 62 -2.34 2.70 2.23
CA TYR A 62 -2.32 3.82 1.29
C TYR A 62 -2.07 5.15 2.02
N ALA A 63 -2.79 5.43 3.11
CA ALA A 63 -2.61 6.66 3.88
C ALA A 63 -1.20 6.81 4.47
N LEU A 64 -0.55 5.70 4.83
CA LEU A 64 0.85 5.71 5.29
C LEU A 64 1.81 5.97 4.13
N TYR A 65 1.61 5.35 2.96
CA TYR A 65 2.42 5.64 1.78
C TYR A 65 2.20 7.06 1.24
N ASP A 66 1.00 7.62 1.39
CA ASP A 66 0.72 9.02 1.06
C ASP A 66 1.55 9.98 1.94
N GLN A 67 1.69 9.69 3.23
CA GLN A 67 2.59 10.45 4.11
C GLN A 67 4.06 10.37 3.67
N VAL A 68 4.48 9.22 3.13
CA VAL A 68 5.82 9.07 2.54
C VAL A 68 5.92 9.91 1.26
N ALA A 69 4.91 9.89 0.40
CA ALA A 69 4.88 10.64 -0.86
C ALA A 69 4.92 12.16 -0.64
N GLN A 70 4.28 12.65 0.41
CA GLN A 70 4.33 14.06 0.79
C GLN A 70 5.74 14.54 1.18
N LYS A 71 6.60 13.64 1.64
CA LYS A 71 7.97 13.95 2.06
C LYS A 71 9.01 13.62 0.99
N GLU A 72 8.83 12.50 0.30
CA GLU A 72 9.74 11.93 -0.70
C GLU A 72 8.93 11.45 -1.92
N PRO A 73 8.41 12.37 -2.76
CA PRO A 73 7.54 12.01 -3.88
C PRO A 73 8.26 11.18 -4.96
N ASP A 74 9.57 11.36 -5.10
CA ASP A 74 10.41 10.65 -6.08
C ASP A 74 10.99 9.33 -5.53
N LEU A 75 10.48 8.85 -4.38
CA LEU A 75 10.92 7.60 -3.81
C LEU A 75 10.64 6.44 -4.78
N ALA A 76 11.70 5.74 -5.17
CA ALA A 76 11.62 4.68 -6.15
C ALA A 76 10.57 3.61 -5.77
N GLY A 77 9.64 3.33 -6.69
CA GLY A 77 8.60 2.33 -6.52
C GLY A 77 7.40 2.76 -5.68
N LEU A 78 7.38 3.99 -5.14
CA LEU A 78 6.27 4.50 -4.35
C LEU A 78 4.99 4.66 -5.17
N GLU A 79 5.10 5.29 -6.34
CA GLU A 79 3.97 5.47 -7.27
C GLU A 79 3.34 4.13 -7.66
N GLU A 80 4.17 3.16 -8.04
CA GLU A 80 3.70 1.82 -8.39
C GLU A 80 3.00 1.14 -7.20
N THR A 81 3.54 1.29 -5.99
CA THR A 81 2.94 0.75 -4.77
C THR A 81 1.56 1.37 -4.50
N MET A 82 1.44 2.70 -4.62
CA MET A 82 0.18 3.40 -4.42
C MET A 82 -0.86 3.08 -5.51
N ASN A 83 -0.44 2.89 -6.76
CA ASN A 83 -1.32 2.46 -7.85
C ASN A 83 -1.86 1.05 -7.62
N ARG A 84 -1.02 0.13 -7.14
CA ARG A 84 -1.44 -1.24 -6.77
C ARG A 84 -2.44 -1.21 -5.61
N LEU A 85 -2.19 -0.42 -4.57
CA LEU A 85 -3.12 -0.24 -3.45
C LEU A 85 -4.47 0.33 -3.90
N SER A 86 -4.46 1.34 -4.78
CA SER A 86 -5.68 1.94 -5.33
C SER A 86 -6.51 0.91 -6.10
N THR A 87 -5.85 0.05 -6.87
CA THR A 87 -6.51 -1.05 -7.59
C THR A 87 -7.18 -2.03 -6.63
N LEU A 88 -6.49 -2.44 -5.56
CA LEU A 88 -7.05 -3.35 -4.55
C LEU A 88 -8.23 -2.72 -3.78
N ILE A 89 -8.12 -1.43 -3.44
CA ILE A 89 -9.21 -0.66 -2.81
C ILE A 89 -10.43 -0.64 -3.72
N TYR A 90 -10.23 -0.32 -5.00
CA TYR A 90 -11.31 -0.30 -6.00
C TYR A 90 -11.96 -1.67 -6.16
N ASP A 91 -11.19 -2.75 -6.19
CA ASP A 91 -11.73 -4.10 -6.33
C ASP A 91 -12.57 -4.49 -5.10
N CYS A 92 -12.07 -4.24 -3.89
CA CYS A 92 -12.85 -4.41 -2.65
C CYS A 92 -14.17 -3.60 -2.68
N GLN A 93 -14.14 -2.35 -3.14
CA GLN A 93 -15.33 -1.52 -3.26
C GLN A 93 -16.33 -2.07 -4.27
N LYS A 94 -15.86 -2.58 -5.41
CA LYS A 94 -16.71 -3.27 -6.38
C LYS A 94 -17.38 -4.48 -5.75
N MET A 95 -16.64 -5.32 -5.04
CA MET A 95 -17.20 -6.52 -4.41
C MET A 95 -18.27 -6.24 -3.35
N LEU A 96 -18.31 -5.04 -2.76
CA LEU A 96 -19.35 -4.65 -1.80
C LEU A 96 -20.63 -4.11 -2.45
N ASN A 97 -20.57 -3.70 -3.72
CA ASN A 97 -21.67 -3.09 -4.45
C ASN A 97 -22.45 -4.11 -5.32
N PHE A 98 -22.10 -5.40 -5.25
CA PHE A 98 -22.77 -6.52 -5.90
C PHE A 98 -23.28 -7.52 -4.85
#